data_AF-A0A6N3J0N1-F1
#
_entry.id   AF-A0A6N3J0N1-F1
#
_cell.length_a   1.000
_cell.length_b   1.000
_cell.length_c   1.000
_cell.angle_alpha   90.00
_cell.angle_beta   90.00
_cell.angle_gamma   90.00
#
_symmetry.space_group_name_H-M   'P 1'
#
loop_
_entity.id
_entity.type
_entity.pdbx_description
1 polymer ?
#
loop_
_entity_poly.entity_id
_entity_poly.type
_entity_poly.pdbx_seq_one_letter_code
_entity_poly.pdbx_strand_id
1 'polypeptide(L)' 'MGDFWLIINNVGKEPNVFVMFPEEIRNLAHRGEKNGIVSYWLQPTSYDSSNFKEAWHRIGFGHEHQE' A
#
# COMPACT_ATOMS: atom_id res chain seq x y z
N MET A 1 -3.26 -13.19 3.55
CA MET A 1 -2.71 -11.92 3.03
C MET A 1 -1.41 -11.69 3.79
N GLY A 2 -0.35 -11.22 3.12
CA GLY A 2 0.90 -10.87 3.81
C GLY A 2 0.69 -9.70 4.78
N ASP A 3 1.66 -9.47 5.67
CA ASP A 3 1.58 -8.44 6.72
C ASP A 3 1.69 -7.02 6.17
N PHE A 4 2.30 -6.87 4.99
CA PHE A 4 2.53 -5.59 4.32
C PHE A 4 2.19 -5.66 2.84
N TRP A 5 1.80 -4.52 2.29
CA TRP A 5 1.65 -4.27 0.87
C TRP A 5 2.61 -3.16 0.47
N LEU A 6 3.46 -3.45 -0.52
CA LEU A 6 4.39 -2.48 -1.10
C LEU A 6 3.96 -2.15 -2.51
N ILE A 7 3.65 -0.88 -2.75
CA ILE A 7 3.39 -0.36 -4.10
C ILE A 7 4.64 0.36 -4.55
N ILE A 8 5.24 -0.10 -5.65
CA ILE A 8 6.43 0.52 -6.23
C ILE A 8 6.04 1.12 -7.57
N ASN A 9 6.25 2.43 -7.75
CA ASN A 9 6.01 3.12 -9.01
C ASN A 9 7.29 3.81 -9.51
N ASN A 10 7.24 4.29 -10.76
CA ASN A 10 8.32 5.05 -11.39
C ASN A 10 9.72 4.37 -11.35
N VAL A 11 9.73 3.03 -11.38
CA VAL A 11 10.92 2.17 -11.17
C VAL A 11 12.10 2.55 -12.08
N GLY A 12 11.84 2.95 -13.32
CA GLY A 12 12.88 3.25 -14.30
C GLY A 12 13.52 4.63 -14.19
N LYS A 13 13.06 5.51 -13.28
CA LYS A 13 13.60 6.87 -13.13
C LYS A 13 13.85 7.21 -11.67
N GLU A 14 12.78 7.51 -10.94
CA GLU A 14 12.82 7.87 -9.52
C GLU A 14 11.82 6.97 -8.80
N PRO A 15 12.25 5.75 -8.42
CA PRO A 15 11.36 4.81 -7.76
C PRO A 15 10.80 5.42 -6.48
N ASN A 16 9.50 5.25 -6.26
CA ASN A 16 8.88 5.53 -4.97
C ASN A 16 8.25 4.26 -4.45
N VAL A 17 8.35 4.05 -3.14
CA VAL A 17 7.73 2.94 -2.45
C VAL A 17 6.68 3.45 -1.48
N PHE A 18 5.52 2.82 -1.50
CA PHE A 18 4.45 3.07 -0.54
C PHE A 18 4.24 1.82 0.30
N VAL A 19 4.33 1.97 1.62
CA VAL A 19 4.23 0.88 2.59
C VAL A 19 2.89 0.96 3.30
N MET A 20 2.05 -0.06 3.12
CA MET A 20 0.68 -0.09 3.62
C MET A 20 0.36 -1.40 4.35
N PHE A 21 -0.57 -1.33 5.30
CA PHE A 21 -1.15 -2.51 5.92
C PHE A 21 -2.33 -3.05 5.09
N PRO A 22 -2.61 -4.36 5.14
CA PRO A 22 -3.75 -4.97 4.45
C PRO A 22 -5.11 -4.35 4.81
N GLU A 23 -5.26 -3.83 6.02
CA GLU A 23 -6.48 -3.13 6.43
C GLU A 23 -6.66 -1.79 5.69
N GLU A 24 -5.58 -1.03 5.50
CA GLU A 24 -5.61 0.23 4.78
C GLU A 24 -5.93 0.00 3.30
N ILE A 25 -5.34 -1.03 2.69
CA ILE A 25 -5.68 -1.42 1.32
C ILE A 25 -7.18 -1.75 1.20
N ARG A 26 -7.74 -2.52 2.14
CA ARG A 26 -9.17 -2.87 2.14
C ARG A 26 -10.06 -1.64 2.33
N ASN A 27 -9.67 -0.71 3.20
CA ASN A 27 -10.44 0.49 3.52
C ASN A 27 -10.39 1.53 2.38
N LEU A 28 -9.27 1.62 1.67
CA LEU A 28 -9.05 2.60 0.61
C LEU A 28 -9.42 2.07 -0.78
N ALA A 29 -9.54 0.75 -0.96
CA ALA A 29 -9.95 0.17 -2.22
C ALA A 29 -11.39 0.56 -2.58
N HIS A 30 -11.54 1.08 -3.80
CA HIS A 30 -12.85 1.36 -4.36
C HIS A 30 -13.51 0.06 -4.81
N ARG A 31 -14.77 -0.13 -4.41
CA ARG A 31 -15.65 -1.20 -4.91
C ARG A 31 -16.48 -0.68 -6.08
N GLY A 32 -16.15 -1.10 -7.29
CA GLY A 32 -16.98 -0.85 -8.46
C GLY A 32 -17.84 -2.06 -8.82
N GLU A 33 -19.02 -1.79 -9.36
CA GLU A 33 -19.94 -2.81 -9.84
C GLU A 33 -20.42 -2.45 -11.25
N LYS A 34 -20.29 -3.40 -12.18
CA LYS A 34 -20.73 -3.22 -13.57
C LYS A 34 -21.26 -4.55 -14.11
N ASN A 35 -22.50 -4.55 -14.59
CA ASN A 35 -23.18 -5.75 -15.12
C ASN A 35 -23.17 -6.94 -14.14
N GLY A 36 -23.31 -6.68 -12.83
CA GLY A 36 -23.26 -7.70 -11.77
C GLY A 36 -21.85 -8.21 -11.43
N ILE A 37 -20.80 -7.70 -12.10
CA ILE A 37 -19.41 -8.02 -11.80
C ILE A 37 -18.88 -6.98 -10.82
N VAL A 38 -18.35 -7.45 -9.69
CA VAL A 38 -17.71 -6.61 -8.66
C VAL A 38 -16.20 -6.61 -8.88
N SER A 39 -15.62 -5.41 -8.95
CA SER A 39 -14.18 -5.20 -9.05
C SER A 39 -13.72 -4.32 -7.90
N TYR A 40 -12.53 -4.60 -7.39
CA TYR A 40 -11.86 -3.78 -6.38
C TYR A 40 -10.60 -3.18 -6.98
N TRP A 41 -10.39 -1.87 -6.82
CA TRP A 41 -9.15 -1.22 -7.24
C TRP A 41 -8.76 -0.11 -6.27
N LEU A 42 -7.46 0.06 -6.10
CA LEU A 42 -6.90 1.16 -5.32
C LEU A 42 -6.44 2.25 -6.29
N GLN A 43 -6.91 3.49 -6.10
CA GLN A 43 -6.48 4.60 -6.95
C GLN A 43 -5.16 5.18 -6.44
N PRO A 44 -4.26 5.67 -7.33
CA PRO A 44 -3.02 6.33 -6.92
C PRO A 44 -3.20 7.43 -5.88
N THR A 45 -4.22 8.27 -6.06
CA THR A 45 -4.56 9.36 -5.12
C THR A 45 -4.96 8.87 -3.73
N SER A 46 -5.35 7.61 -3.58
CA SER A 46 -5.73 7.03 -2.29
C SER A 46 -4.51 6.63 -1.45
N TYR A 47 -3.35 6.39 -2.08
CA TYR A 47 -2.12 6.01 -1.37
C TYR A 47 -0.94 6.96 -1.57
N ASP A 48 -1.01 7.89 -2.54
CA ASP A 48 0.03 8.88 -2.77
C ASP A 48 -0.03 10.00 -1.71
N SER A 49 0.36 9.63 -0.48
CA SER A 49 0.42 10.52 0.67
C SER A 49 1.70 10.26 1.46
N SER A 50 2.14 11.27 2.21
CA SER A 50 3.33 11.17 3.09
C SER A 50 3.18 10.12 4.20
N ASN A 51 1.95 9.68 4.50
CA ASN A 51 1.71 8.64 5.50
C ASN A 51 2.19 7.25 5.04
N PHE A 52 2.24 7.03 3.72
CA PHE A 52 2.61 5.73 3.14
C PHE A 52 3.92 5.79 2.36
N LYS A 53 4.24 6.94 1.77
CA LYS A 53 5.44 7.14 0.97
C LYS A 53 6.70 6.98 1.82
N GLU A 54 7.58 6.06 1.40
CA GLU A 54 8.83 5.70 2.08
C GLU A 54 8.65 5.37 3.58
N ALA A 55 7.47 4.88 3.96
CA ALA A 55 7.12 4.59 5.34
C ALA A 55 7.70 3.26 5.83
N TRP A 56 9.00 3.05 5.62
CA TRP A 56 9.74 1.82 5.97
C TRP A 56 9.74 1.53 7.47
N HIS A 57 9.67 2.58 8.30
CA HIS A 57 9.55 2.46 9.76
C HIS A 57 8.36 1.58 10.20
N ARG A 58 7.33 1.43 9.34
CA ARG A 58 6.15 0.60 9.62
C ARG A 58 6.44 -0.91 9.61
N ILE A 59 7.47 -1.32 8.87
CA ILE A 59 7.93 -2.72 8.82
C ILE A 59 8.87 -3.03 10.01
N GLY A 60 9.50 -2.00 10.57
CA GLY A 60 10.56 -2.13 11.56
C GLY A 60 11.92 -2.37 10.91
N PHE A 61 12.98 -2.35 11.72
CA PHE A 61 14.36 -2.36 11.21
C PHE A 61 15.03 -3.75 11.19
N GLY A 62 14.29 -4.81 11.54
CA GLY A 62 14.76 -6.20 11.48
C GLY A 62 15.87 -6.58 12.47
N HIS A 63 16.49 -5.61 13.15
CA HIS A 63 17.56 -5.80 14.14
C HIS A 63 17.13 -5.45 15.57
N GLU A 64 15.92 -4.93 15.74
CA GLU A 64 15.31 -4.70 17.05
C GLU A 64 14.75 -6.04 17.54
N HIS A 65 15.52 -6.76 18.35
CA HIS A 65 14.97 -7.83 19.18
C HIS A 65 14.06 -7.20 20.24
N GLN A 66 12.76 -7.45 20.16
CA GLN A 66 11.85 -7.14 21.27
C GLN A 66 12.10 -8.19 22.38
N GLU A 67 12.66 -7.73 23.50
CA GLU A 67 12.72 -8.48 24.77
C GLU A 67 11.34 -8.61 25.42
#